data_AF-A0A238UEI3-F1
#
_entry.id   AF-A0A238UEI3-F1
#
_cell.length_a   1.000
_cell.length_b   1.000
_cell.length_c   1.000
_cell.angle_alpha   90.00
_cell.angle_beta   90.00
_cell.angle_gamma   90.00
#
_symmetry.space_group_name_H-M   'P 1'
#
loop_
_entity.id
_entity.type
_entity.pdbx_description
1 polymer ?
#
loop_
_entity_poly.entity_id
_entity_poly.type
_entity_poly.pdbx_seq_one_letter_code
_entity_poly.pdbx_strand_id
1 'polypeptide(L)'
;MRYTLIVLLFLTIACQSKKAKEKTFTEEVEEVSTVKDTIVDSKDETKNSKVEIVEENKLVVTDDKSIYVGLLEKIDQGKDYYIPVSFKTTTSTILQEDFHNNFEKYTSDVILKSIEYTRFKIEDAVANKYLEISNLNTILVFDDNQEVIDTLHLKNYEYFSGQLESQVIATYNSSEKLNENKQYVCVTINDFIAKNNYKFSKDSIYLKETLKENKFEPTDVYAHCKMIKDKDTISFLSFGSYGKEVAKHGFYLFKNKVPTDSIINKNLITEIIPTPLTLNGQGLFMTSQFIPDTDAVWTALVGIDFKTNQLKQYERNRVSLE
;
A
#
# COMPACT_ATOMS: atom_id res chain seq x y z
N MET A 1 20.28 18.93 41.91
CA MET A 1 21.41 19.20 40.99
C MET A 1 20.83 19.66 39.66
N ARG A 2 21.22 20.87 39.25
CA ARG A 2 20.85 21.53 37.98
C ARG A 2 21.76 21.01 36.87
N TYR A 3 21.20 20.51 35.78
CA TYR A 3 21.83 20.41 34.46
C TYR A 3 20.71 20.32 33.41
N THR A 4 20.80 20.75 32.17
CA THR A 4 21.56 21.80 31.50
C THR A 4 20.83 22.00 30.17
N LEU A 5 20.60 23.26 29.86
CA LEU A 5 20.20 23.85 28.60
C LEU A 5 20.81 23.15 27.36
N ILE A 6 19.98 22.68 26.42
CA ILE A 6 20.39 22.54 25.01
C ILE A 6 19.48 23.48 24.21
N VAL A 7 20.13 24.50 23.65
CA VAL A 7 19.57 25.59 22.87
C VAL A 7 19.29 25.10 21.45
N LEU A 8 18.07 25.33 20.98
CA LEU A 8 17.66 25.25 19.58
C LEU A 8 18.55 26.15 18.72
N LEU A 9 19.25 25.56 17.74
CA LEU A 9 19.92 26.31 16.69
C LEU A 9 18.96 26.49 15.51
N PHE A 10 18.52 27.73 15.34
CA PHE A 10 17.84 28.27 14.17
C PHE A 10 18.76 28.17 12.95
N LEU A 11 18.25 27.62 11.84
CA LEU A 11 18.78 27.84 10.50
C LEU A 11 17.86 28.83 9.79
N THR A 12 18.19 30.10 9.92
CA THR A 12 17.79 31.16 9.00
C THR A 12 18.69 31.11 7.78
N ILE A 13 18.14 30.83 6.60
CA ILE A 13 18.71 31.29 5.33
C ILE A 13 17.65 32.11 4.62
N ALA A 14 18.04 33.35 4.34
CA ALA A 14 17.25 34.39 3.70
C ALA A 14 16.80 33.99 2.29
N CYS A 15 15.56 34.33 1.94
CA CYS A 15 15.23 34.59 0.55
C CYS A 15 14.69 36.01 0.42
N GLN A 16 15.42 36.80 -0.37
CA GLN A 16 15.18 38.20 -0.65
C GLN A 16 13.85 38.38 -1.39
N SER A 17 13.09 39.38 -0.95
CA SER A 17 11.90 39.87 -1.65
C SER A 17 12.27 40.37 -3.04
N LYS A 18 11.72 39.77 -4.10
CA LYS A 18 11.54 40.44 -5.39
C LYS A 18 10.08 40.85 -5.51
N LYS A 19 9.88 42.16 -5.60
CA LYS A 19 8.61 42.84 -5.87
C LYS A 19 7.94 42.25 -7.13
N ALA A 20 6.78 41.62 -6.96
CA ALA A 20 5.83 41.45 -8.05
C ALA A 20 5.04 42.76 -8.18
N LYS A 21 5.20 43.44 -9.32
CA LYS A 21 4.26 44.46 -9.77
C LYS A 21 3.03 43.75 -10.32
N GLU A 22 1.88 44.18 -9.86
CA GLU A 22 0.57 43.94 -10.46
C GLU A 22 0.61 44.16 -11.98
N LYS A 23 0.03 43.20 -12.73
CA LYS A 23 -0.65 43.48 -13.98
C LYS A 23 -1.73 42.43 -14.22
N THR A 24 -2.93 42.86 -13.86
CA THR A 24 -4.22 42.70 -14.53
C THR A 24 -4.39 41.57 -15.55
N PHE A 25 -5.37 40.72 -15.22
CA PHE A 25 -6.22 39.94 -16.13
C PHE A 25 -6.49 40.64 -17.47
N THR A 26 -6.30 39.90 -18.55
CA THR A 26 -7.17 39.99 -19.74
C THR A 26 -7.28 38.60 -20.35
N GLU A 27 -8.52 38.14 -20.52
CA GLU A 27 -8.89 36.98 -21.33
C GLU A 27 -8.44 37.21 -22.78
N GLU A 28 -7.76 36.23 -23.36
CA GLU A 28 -7.79 36.03 -24.81
C GLU A 28 -8.12 34.56 -25.08
N VAL A 29 -9.33 34.38 -25.58
CA VAL A 29 -9.82 33.19 -26.28
C VAL A 29 -9.14 33.22 -27.66
N GLU A 30 -8.25 32.27 -27.95
CA GLU A 30 -7.84 32.03 -29.32
C GLU A 30 -8.64 30.88 -29.94
N GLU A 31 -9.52 31.30 -30.84
CA GLU A 31 -10.31 30.49 -31.75
C GLU A 31 -9.43 29.81 -32.80
N VAL A 32 -9.74 28.52 -33.00
CA VAL A 32 -9.67 27.72 -34.22
C VAL A 32 -9.22 28.45 -35.49
N SER A 33 -8.11 27.97 -36.08
CA SER A 33 -7.85 28.16 -37.51
C SER A 33 -7.60 26.81 -38.18
N THR A 34 -8.58 26.41 -38.99
CA THR A 34 -8.57 25.30 -39.95
C THR A 34 -7.51 25.53 -41.04
N VAL A 35 -6.56 24.60 -41.15
CA VAL A 35 -5.66 24.54 -42.31
C VAL A 35 -6.32 23.66 -43.39
N LYS A 36 -6.45 24.26 -44.56
CA LYS A 36 -7.07 23.73 -45.77
C LYS A 36 -6.28 22.57 -46.36
N ASP A 37 -7.00 21.50 -46.66
CA ASP A 37 -6.58 20.43 -47.57
C ASP A 37 -6.20 21.02 -48.93
N THR A 38 -4.97 20.76 -49.37
CA THR A 38 -4.56 20.91 -50.75
C THR A 38 -4.25 19.53 -51.30
N ILE A 39 -5.15 19.05 -52.15
CA ILE A 39 -4.99 17.84 -52.96
C ILE A 39 -4.01 18.18 -54.09
N VAL A 40 -2.87 17.50 -54.14
CA VAL A 40 -2.06 17.40 -55.36
C VAL A 40 -1.73 15.93 -55.60
N ASP A 41 -2.32 15.42 -56.68
CA ASP A 41 -1.96 14.17 -57.35
C ASP A 41 -0.50 14.18 -57.79
N SER A 42 0.27 13.16 -57.42
CA SER A 42 1.38 12.69 -58.25
C SER A 42 1.64 11.21 -57.99
N LYS A 43 1.49 10.43 -59.07
CA LYS A 43 1.80 9.00 -59.19
C LYS A 43 3.31 8.73 -59.18
N ASP A 44 3.62 7.49 -58.79
CA ASP A 44 4.78 6.66 -59.16
C ASP A 44 6.16 7.10 -58.65
N GLU A 45 6.73 6.36 -57.68
CA GLU A 45 7.50 5.13 -57.95
C GLU A 45 8.16 4.57 -56.68
N THR A 46 7.95 3.28 -56.48
CA THR A 46 8.65 2.29 -55.64
C THR A 46 10.09 2.60 -55.21
N LYS A 47 10.37 2.54 -53.91
CA LYS A 47 11.63 2.00 -53.35
C LYS A 47 11.54 1.74 -51.83
N ASN A 48 11.60 0.45 -51.50
CA ASN A 48 12.01 -0.18 -50.24
C ASN A 48 12.21 0.74 -49.02
N SER A 49 11.22 0.74 -48.12
CA SER A 49 11.48 0.94 -46.68
C SER A 49 11.03 -0.30 -45.94
N LYS A 50 11.99 -0.92 -45.26
CA LYS A 50 11.77 -1.91 -44.20
C LYS A 50 10.79 -1.29 -43.21
N VAL A 51 9.55 -1.77 -43.23
CA VAL A 51 8.64 -1.59 -42.11
C VAL A 51 9.15 -2.55 -41.03
N GLU A 52 9.96 -2.03 -40.11
CA GLU A 52 10.10 -2.64 -38.79
C GLU A 52 8.72 -2.52 -38.15
N ILE A 53 7.97 -3.63 -38.23
CA ILE A 53 6.80 -3.85 -37.42
C ILE A 53 7.35 -3.88 -35.98
N VAL A 54 7.16 -2.78 -35.27
CA VAL A 54 7.37 -2.69 -33.83
C VAL A 54 6.46 -3.76 -33.23
N GLU A 55 7.05 -4.89 -32.82
CA GLU A 55 6.34 -5.92 -32.08
C GLU A 55 5.75 -5.27 -30.84
N GLU A 56 4.42 -5.23 -30.79
CA GLU A 56 3.66 -4.92 -29.60
C GLU A 56 4.25 -5.70 -28.42
N ASN A 57 4.56 -4.96 -27.35
CA ASN A 57 4.98 -5.49 -26.07
C ASN A 57 4.02 -6.61 -25.63
N LYS A 58 4.37 -7.85 -25.97
CA LYS A 58 3.76 -9.03 -25.36
C LYS A 58 4.06 -8.94 -23.87
N LEU A 59 3.01 -8.62 -23.09
CA LEU A 59 2.95 -8.84 -21.66
C LEU A 59 3.54 -10.22 -21.39
N VAL A 60 4.73 -10.24 -20.80
CA VAL A 60 5.35 -11.47 -20.30
C VAL A 60 4.49 -11.89 -19.12
N VAL A 61 3.52 -12.77 -19.38
CA VAL A 61 2.75 -13.44 -18.36
C VAL A 61 3.72 -14.37 -17.63
N THR A 62 4.29 -13.90 -16.54
CA THR A 62 4.97 -14.76 -15.59
C THR A 62 3.92 -15.66 -14.93
N ASP A 63 4.16 -16.97 -14.90
CA ASP A 63 3.37 -18.00 -14.19
C ASP A 63 3.42 -17.83 -12.65
N ASP A 64 3.47 -16.59 -12.17
CA ASP A 64 3.40 -16.28 -10.75
C ASP A 64 1.99 -16.55 -10.25
N LYS A 65 1.84 -17.65 -9.51
CA LYS A 65 0.60 -18.03 -8.83
C LYS A 65 0.40 -17.31 -7.51
N SER A 66 1.14 -16.23 -7.25
CA SER A 66 0.94 -15.43 -6.05
C SER A 66 -0.37 -14.67 -6.08
N ILE A 67 -1.01 -14.60 -4.91
CA ILE A 67 -2.17 -13.75 -4.65
C ILE A 67 -1.68 -12.54 -3.86
N TYR A 68 -1.99 -11.34 -4.33
CA TYR A 68 -1.82 -10.12 -3.56
C TYR A 68 -3.07 -9.84 -2.71
N VAL A 69 -2.86 -9.37 -1.48
CA VAL A 69 -3.92 -8.95 -0.56
C VAL A 69 -3.56 -7.59 0.01
N GLY A 70 -4.34 -6.56 -0.26
CA GLY A 70 -4.01 -5.20 0.16
C GLY A 70 -5.19 -4.43 0.74
N LEU A 71 -4.92 -3.21 1.18
CA LEU A 71 -5.95 -2.22 1.46
C LEU A 71 -6.06 -1.29 0.25
N LEU A 72 -7.28 -1.18 -0.27
CA LEU A 72 -7.65 -0.25 -1.32
C LEU A 72 -8.03 1.08 -0.69
N GLU A 73 -7.35 2.14 -1.12
CA GLU A 73 -7.51 3.49 -0.58
C GLU A 73 -7.97 4.44 -1.68
N LYS A 74 -8.76 5.45 -1.30
CA LYS A 74 -9.19 6.47 -2.24
C LYS A 74 -8.09 7.52 -2.39
N ILE A 75 -7.81 7.97 -3.61
CA ILE A 75 -6.90 9.10 -3.82
C ILE A 75 -7.59 10.39 -3.39
N ASP A 76 -6.95 11.15 -2.49
CA ASP A 76 -7.43 12.45 -2.02
C ASP A 76 -7.75 13.39 -3.18
N GLN A 77 -8.90 14.06 -3.13
CA GLN A 77 -9.39 14.97 -4.19
C GLN A 77 -9.61 14.30 -5.57
N GLY A 78 -9.51 12.98 -5.66
CA GLY A 78 -9.74 12.20 -6.88
C GLY A 78 -10.98 11.31 -6.78
N LYS A 79 -11.31 10.63 -7.90
CA LYS A 79 -12.27 9.52 -7.93
C LYS A 79 -11.60 8.16 -7.99
N ASP A 80 -10.31 8.14 -8.32
CA ASP A 80 -9.52 6.93 -8.48
C ASP A 80 -9.20 6.31 -7.11
N TYR A 81 -9.01 4.99 -7.10
CA TYR A 81 -8.51 4.25 -5.95
C TYR A 81 -7.09 3.76 -6.21
N TYR A 82 -6.34 3.44 -5.17
CA TYR A 82 -4.98 2.93 -5.31
C TYR A 82 -4.62 1.89 -4.25
N ILE A 83 -3.57 1.13 -4.56
CA ILE A 83 -2.84 0.29 -3.62
C ILE A 83 -1.35 0.61 -3.71
N PRO A 84 -0.58 0.53 -2.61
CA PRO A 84 0.87 0.56 -2.65
C PRO A 84 1.45 -0.65 -3.40
N VAL A 85 2.48 -0.41 -4.21
CA VAL A 85 3.20 -1.44 -4.98
C VAL A 85 4.65 -1.52 -4.48
N SER A 86 5.09 -2.74 -4.17
CA SER A 86 6.46 -2.99 -3.75
C SER A 86 7.40 -3.20 -4.94
N PHE A 87 8.70 -2.96 -4.74
CA PHE A 87 9.72 -3.42 -5.66
C PHE A 87 9.86 -4.94 -5.64
N LYS A 88 10.32 -5.52 -6.76
CA LYS A 88 10.70 -6.95 -6.82
C LYS A 88 11.83 -7.23 -5.85
N THR A 89 11.91 -8.46 -5.33
CA THR A 89 13.04 -8.93 -4.52
C THR A 89 14.38 -8.82 -5.25
N THR A 90 14.36 -8.93 -6.58
CA THR A 90 15.54 -8.80 -7.44
C THR A 90 16.01 -7.36 -7.63
N THR A 91 15.19 -6.36 -7.28
CA THR A 91 15.56 -4.95 -7.35
C THR A 91 16.34 -4.58 -6.09
N SER A 92 17.64 -4.32 -6.20
CA SER A 92 18.51 -3.99 -5.07
C SER A 92 18.10 -2.69 -4.38
N THR A 93 18.40 -2.56 -3.08
CA THR A 93 18.09 -1.34 -2.29
C THR A 93 18.67 -0.08 -2.92
N ILE A 94 19.89 -0.15 -3.48
CA ILE A 94 20.52 0.98 -4.19
C ILE A 94 19.66 1.43 -5.39
N LEU A 95 19.10 0.48 -6.15
CA LEU A 95 18.22 0.81 -7.27
C LEU A 95 16.86 1.35 -6.80
N GLN A 96 16.34 0.88 -5.67
CA GLN A 96 15.11 1.42 -5.07
C GLN A 96 15.32 2.88 -4.62
N GLU A 97 16.43 3.15 -3.94
CA GLU A 97 16.82 4.51 -3.54
C GLU A 97 17.03 5.42 -4.76
N ASP A 98 17.70 4.93 -5.81
CA ASP A 98 17.84 5.69 -7.06
C ASP A 98 16.49 5.96 -7.72
N PHE A 99 15.56 5.00 -7.71
CA PHE A 99 14.20 5.19 -8.21
C PHE A 99 13.50 6.35 -7.50
N HIS A 100 13.56 6.40 -6.17
CA HIS A 100 12.92 7.46 -5.40
C HIS A 100 13.62 8.82 -5.56
N ASN A 101 14.95 8.84 -5.54
CA ASN A 101 15.73 10.07 -5.63
C ASN A 101 15.77 10.67 -7.04
N ASN A 102 15.61 9.84 -8.07
CA ASN A 102 15.66 10.22 -9.47
C ASN A 102 14.41 9.76 -10.24
N PHE A 103 13.23 9.82 -9.61
CA PHE A 103 11.98 9.28 -10.15
C PHE A 103 11.63 9.82 -11.54
N GLU A 104 12.04 11.04 -11.88
CA GLU A 104 11.86 11.65 -13.21
C GLU A 104 12.50 10.85 -14.36
N LYS A 105 13.50 9.99 -14.07
CA LYS A 105 14.11 9.08 -15.05
C LYS A 105 13.26 7.83 -15.32
N TYR A 106 12.32 7.55 -14.42
CA TYR A 106 11.51 6.33 -14.38
C TYR A 106 10.04 6.60 -14.68
N THR A 107 9.67 7.87 -14.80
CA THR A 107 8.32 8.32 -15.08
C THR A 107 8.25 9.04 -16.43
N SER A 108 7.03 9.20 -16.96
CA SER A 108 6.76 9.91 -18.20
C SER A 108 5.88 11.14 -17.93
N ASP A 109 4.57 10.98 -18.00
CA ASP A 109 3.62 12.08 -17.96
C ASP A 109 3.22 12.46 -16.54
N VAL A 110 3.00 13.76 -16.29
CA VAL A 110 2.29 14.22 -15.08
C VAL A 110 0.81 13.94 -15.26
N ILE A 111 0.26 13.08 -14.39
CA ILE A 111 -1.16 12.73 -14.39
C ILE A 111 -1.97 13.80 -13.65
N LEU A 112 -1.46 14.23 -12.49
CA LEU A 112 -2.11 15.23 -11.66
C LEU A 112 -1.07 15.97 -10.83
N LYS A 113 -1.25 17.28 -10.68
CA LYS A 113 -0.45 18.12 -9.80
C LYS A 113 -1.39 18.90 -8.88
N SER A 114 -1.34 18.63 -7.59
CA SER A 114 -2.06 19.34 -6.55
C SER A 114 -1.08 20.14 -5.68
N ILE A 115 -1.59 20.81 -4.65
CA ILE A 115 -0.77 21.49 -3.64
C ILE A 115 -0.05 20.47 -2.75
N GLU A 116 -0.68 19.32 -2.49
CA GLU A 116 -0.20 18.32 -1.53
C GLU A 116 0.66 17.23 -2.18
N TYR A 117 0.43 16.93 -3.45
CA TYR A 117 1.11 15.85 -4.14
C TYR A 117 1.15 16.04 -5.66
N THR A 118 2.06 15.31 -6.32
CA THR A 118 2.10 15.15 -7.77
C THR A 118 2.11 13.66 -8.12
N ARG A 119 1.32 13.27 -9.12
CA ARG A 119 1.24 11.90 -9.65
C ARG A 119 1.87 11.86 -11.03
N PHE A 120 2.77 10.90 -11.22
CA PHE A 120 3.46 10.68 -12.50
C PHE A 120 3.18 9.27 -13.01
N LYS A 121 2.97 9.13 -14.31
CA LYS A 121 2.81 7.83 -14.95
C LYS A 121 4.14 7.08 -14.97
N ILE A 122 4.11 5.79 -14.64
CA ILE A 122 5.22 4.86 -14.86
C ILE A 122 4.85 4.00 -16.06
N GLU A 123 5.72 3.92 -17.06
CA GLU A 123 5.49 3.07 -18.22
C GLU A 123 5.54 1.59 -17.86
N ASP A 124 4.73 0.76 -18.53
CA ASP A 124 4.64 -0.68 -18.26
C ASP A 124 6.00 -1.38 -18.34
N ALA A 125 6.88 -0.97 -19.27
CA ALA A 125 8.22 -1.53 -19.39
C ALA A 125 9.07 -1.26 -18.14
N VAL A 126 8.97 -0.07 -17.56
CA VAL A 126 9.63 0.31 -16.30
C VAL A 126 9.00 -0.45 -15.13
N ALA A 127 7.67 -0.47 -15.06
CA ALA A 127 6.95 -1.18 -14.01
C ALA A 127 7.30 -2.68 -13.98
N ASN A 128 7.25 -3.36 -15.12
CA ASN A 128 7.63 -4.78 -15.24
C ASN A 128 9.08 -5.05 -14.85
N LYS A 129 9.98 -4.08 -15.05
CA LYS A 129 11.41 -4.24 -14.73
C LYS A 129 11.68 -4.15 -13.22
N TYR A 130 11.05 -3.21 -12.52
CA TYR A 130 11.42 -2.88 -11.14
C TYR A 130 10.41 -3.33 -10.08
N LEU A 131 9.12 -3.43 -10.44
CA LEU A 131 8.01 -3.52 -9.50
C LEU A 131 7.37 -4.90 -9.47
N GLU A 132 6.85 -5.28 -8.30
CA GLU A 132 6.15 -6.54 -8.08
C GLU A 132 4.67 -6.41 -8.48
N ILE A 133 4.42 -6.49 -9.79
CA ILE A 133 3.12 -6.16 -10.40
C ILE A 133 2.30 -7.35 -10.86
N SER A 134 2.79 -8.57 -10.63
CA SER A 134 2.13 -9.82 -11.02
C SER A 134 0.67 -9.86 -10.54
N ASN A 135 -0.26 -10.18 -11.43
CA ASN A 135 -1.71 -10.32 -11.17
C ASN A 135 -2.44 -9.05 -10.68
N LEU A 136 -1.81 -7.86 -10.69
CA LEU A 136 -2.47 -6.61 -10.25
C LEU A 136 -3.43 -6.00 -11.30
N ASN A 137 -3.55 -6.59 -12.49
CA ASN A 137 -4.42 -6.06 -13.56
C ASN A 137 -5.89 -5.98 -13.16
N THR A 138 -6.35 -6.85 -12.26
CA THR A 138 -7.72 -6.84 -11.77
C THR A 138 -7.78 -7.32 -10.31
N ILE A 139 -8.50 -6.56 -9.50
CA ILE A 139 -8.70 -6.83 -8.08
C ILE A 139 -10.18 -6.97 -7.75
N LEU A 140 -10.48 -7.83 -6.78
CA LEU A 140 -11.77 -7.95 -6.14
C LEU A 140 -11.75 -7.14 -4.85
N VAL A 141 -12.81 -6.38 -4.62
CA VAL A 141 -12.95 -5.53 -3.44
C VAL A 141 -13.99 -6.14 -2.51
N PHE A 142 -13.67 -6.21 -1.22
CA PHE A 142 -14.47 -6.87 -0.21
C PHE A 142 -14.98 -5.88 0.85
N ASP A 143 -16.20 -6.11 1.33
CA ASP A 143 -16.74 -5.41 2.49
C ASP A 143 -16.31 -6.02 3.84
N ASP A 144 -16.84 -5.50 4.94
CA ASP A 144 -16.52 -6.00 6.30
C ASP A 144 -17.11 -7.39 6.57
N ASN A 145 -18.08 -7.81 5.76
CA ASN A 145 -18.64 -9.16 5.77
C ASN A 145 -17.85 -10.11 4.86
N GLN A 146 -16.76 -9.64 4.25
CA GLN A 146 -15.93 -10.39 3.32
C GLN A 146 -16.68 -10.86 2.07
N GLU A 147 -17.71 -10.09 1.67
CA GLU A 147 -18.41 -10.27 0.42
C GLU A 147 -17.80 -9.40 -0.67
N VAL A 148 -17.71 -9.95 -1.89
CA VAL A 148 -17.23 -9.18 -3.04
C VAL A 148 -18.28 -8.12 -3.36
N ILE A 149 -17.91 -6.85 -3.22
CA ILE A 149 -18.77 -5.71 -3.54
C ILE A 149 -18.44 -5.13 -4.91
N ASP A 150 -17.20 -5.27 -5.37
CA ASP A 150 -16.81 -4.80 -6.68
C ASP A 150 -15.60 -5.51 -7.28
N THR A 151 -15.38 -5.25 -8.57
CA THR A 151 -14.21 -5.68 -9.32
C THR A 151 -13.63 -4.47 -10.03
N LEU A 152 -12.37 -4.14 -9.72
CA LEU A 152 -11.69 -2.99 -10.29
C LEU A 152 -10.57 -3.43 -11.22
N HIS A 153 -10.42 -2.69 -12.33
CA HIS A 153 -9.38 -2.90 -13.32
C HIS A 153 -8.29 -1.83 -13.17
N LEU A 154 -7.05 -2.26 -13.31
CA LEU A 154 -5.89 -1.39 -13.28
C LEU A 154 -6.01 -0.33 -14.37
N LYS A 155 -5.72 0.92 -13.99
CA LYS A 155 -5.65 2.08 -14.88
C LYS A 155 -4.21 2.36 -15.29
N ASN A 156 -3.33 2.58 -14.31
CA ASN A 156 -1.90 2.79 -14.53
C ASN A 156 -1.08 2.33 -13.31
N TYR A 157 0.22 2.15 -13.52
CA TYR A 157 1.21 2.28 -12.45
C TYR A 157 1.69 3.72 -12.38
N GLU A 158 1.86 4.24 -11.17
CA GLU A 158 2.16 5.65 -10.95
C GLU A 158 3.18 5.84 -9.83
N TYR A 159 3.98 6.90 -9.95
CA TYR A 159 4.76 7.43 -8.84
C TYR A 159 3.95 8.53 -8.16
N PHE A 160 3.57 8.30 -6.91
CA PHE A 160 2.94 9.29 -6.05
C PHE A 160 4.04 10.04 -5.29
N SER A 161 4.19 11.34 -5.57
CA SER A 161 5.12 12.22 -4.89
C SER A 161 4.36 13.17 -3.97
N GLY A 162 4.22 12.82 -2.70
CA GLY A 162 3.59 13.63 -1.68
C GLY A 162 4.60 14.40 -0.81
N GLN A 163 4.10 15.38 -0.05
CA GLN A 163 4.91 16.15 0.89
C GLN A 163 5.44 15.31 2.07
N LEU A 164 4.61 14.39 2.57
CA LEU A 164 4.97 13.53 3.72
C LEU A 164 5.60 12.21 3.28
N GLU A 165 5.07 11.62 2.21
CA GLU A 165 5.55 10.34 1.69
C GLU A 165 5.50 10.31 0.16
N SER A 166 6.43 9.56 -0.42
CA SER A 166 6.42 9.23 -1.83
C SER A 166 6.47 7.72 -2.00
N GLN A 167 5.66 7.19 -2.89
CA GLN A 167 5.50 5.74 -3.09
C GLN A 167 5.11 5.40 -4.52
N VAL A 168 5.32 4.15 -4.89
CA VAL A 168 4.82 3.59 -6.14
C VAL A 168 3.45 2.99 -5.89
N ILE A 169 2.48 3.32 -6.75
CA ILE A 169 1.09 2.90 -6.58
C ILE A 169 0.55 2.28 -7.87
N ALA A 170 -0.41 1.36 -7.72
CA ALA A 170 -1.26 0.89 -8.80
C ALA A 170 -2.62 1.56 -8.65
N THR A 171 -3.07 2.29 -9.66
CA THR A 171 -4.33 3.02 -9.62
C THR A 171 -5.42 2.28 -10.37
N TYR A 172 -6.64 2.39 -9.86
CA TYR A 172 -7.82 1.70 -10.36
C TYR A 172 -8.95 2.68 -10.63
N ASN A 173 -9.81 2.31 -11.57
CA ASN A 173 -10.97 3.12 -11.94
C ASN A 173 -11.90 3.38 -10.75
N SER A 174 -12.54 4.54 -10.78
CA SER A 174 -13.55 4.92 -9.78
C SER A 174 -14.74 3.96 -9.77
N SER A 175 -15.29 3.72 -8.59
CA SER A 175 -16.53 2.96 -8.41
C SER A 175 -17.53 3.70 -7.54
N GLU A 176 -18.79 3.75 -8.01
CA GLU A 176 -19.92 4.30 -7.26
C GLU A 176 -20.39 3.39 -6.12
N LYS A 177 -19.96 2.11 -6.11
CA LYS A 177 -20.33 1.15 -5.05
C LYS A 177 -19.48 1.32 -3.78
N LEU A 178 -18.36 2.03 -3.89
CA LEU A 178 -17.41 2.21 -2.80
C LEU A 178 -17.66 3.54 -2.09
N ASN A 179 -17.85 3.47 -0.77
CA ASN A 179 -17.88 4.64 0.09
C ASN A 179 -16.47 5.24 0.23
N GLU A 180 -16.37 6.53 -0.05
CA GLU A 180 -15.13 7.30 -0.11
C GLU A 180 -14.37 7.40 1.22
N ASN A 181 -15.07 7.27 2.35
CA ASN A 181 -14.50 7.42 3.69
C ASN A 181 -14.07 6.08 4.31
N LYS A 182 -13.90 5.05 3.49
CA LYS A 182 -13.64 3.69 3.95
C LYS A 182 -12.50 3.05 3.18
N GLN A 183 -11.62 2.36 3.90
CA GLN A 183 -10.63 1.44 3.34
C GLN A 183 -11.27 0.07 3.12
N TYR A 184 -10.91 -0.60 2.03
CA TYR A 184 -11.44 -1.93 1.70
C TYR A 184 -10.32 -2.94 1.57
N VAL A 185 -10.56 -4.19 1.99
CA VAL A 185 -9.65 -5.29 1.63
C VAL A 185 -9.83 -5.58 0.14
N CYS A 186 -8.72 -5.68 -0.58
CA CYS A 186 -8.71 -6.11 -1.97
C CYS A 186 -7.79 -7.30 -2.19
N VAL A 187 -8.14 -8.13 -3.18
CA VAL A 187 -7.40 -9.34 -3.54
C VAL A 187 -7.30 -9.44 -5.05
N THR A 188 -6.14 -9.83 -5.59
CA THR A 188 -6.03 -10.11 -7.03
C THR A 188 -6.91 -11.28 -7.44
N ILE A 189 -7.57 -11.19 -8.59
CA ILE A 189 -8.38 -12.31 -9.11
C ILE A 189 -7.47 -13.53 -9.27
N ASN A 190 -7.81 -14.59 -8.55
CA ASN A 190 -7.31 -15.94 -8.76
C ASN A 190 -8.48 -16.90 -8.55
N ASP A 191 -8.43 -18.10 -9.13
CA ASP A 191 -9.52 -19.09 -9.13
C ASP A 191 -9.90 -19.60 -7.73
N PHE A 192 -9.19 -19.14 -6.69
CA PHE A 192 -9.35 -19.57 -5.31
C PHE A 192 -9.73 -18.40 -4.40
N ILE A 193 -11.00 -18.33 -4.00
CA ILE A 193 -11.48 -17.46 -2.91
C ILE A 193 -12.15 -18.34 -1.87
N ALA A 194 -11.37 -18.80 -0.89
CA ALA A 194 -11.90 -19.51 0.25
C ALA A 194 -12.45 -18.50 1.28
N LYS A 195 -13.74 -18.17 1.17
CA LYS A 195 -14.43 -17.32 2.14
C LYS A 195 -14.35 -17.93 3.53
N ASN A 196 -13.79 -17.20 4.49
CA ASN A 196 -13.86 -17.61 5.89
C ASN A 196 -14.09 -16.43 6.82
N ASN A 197 -15.22 -16.42 7.51
CA ASN A 197 -15.66 -15.29 8.33
C ASN A 197 -14.97 -15.29 9.70
N TYR A 198 -13.67 -15.02 9.74
CA TYR A 198 -13.01 -14.69 11.00
C TYR A 198 -13.51 -13.33 11.50
N LYS A 199 -14.22 -13.35 12.63
CA LYS A 199 -14.68 -12.15 13.30
C LYS A 199 -13.94 -11.99 14.62
N PHE A 200 -13.04 -11.03 14.64
CA PHE A 200 -12.37 -10.58 15.84
C PHE A 200 -13.18 -9.50 16.53
N SER A 201 -13.21 -9.53 17.86
CA SER A 201 -13.95 -8.58 18.69
C SER A 201 -13.06 -8.06 19.82
N LYS A 202 -13.22 -6.78 20.17
CA LYS A 202 -12.52 -6.19 21.32
C LYS A 202 -13.18 -6.69 22.60
N ASP A 203 -12.39 -7.13 23.56
CA ASP A 203 -12.86 -7.51 24.90
C ASP A 203 -11.89 -7.00 25.97
N SER A 204 -12.32 -5.99 26.73
CA SER A 204 -11.50 -5.34 27.74
C SER A 204 -11.30 -6.19 29.00
N ILE A 205 -12.22 -7.10 29.31
CA ILE A 205 -12.11 -8.00 30.46
C ILE A 205 -11.06 -9.07 30.14
N TYR A 206 -11.21 -9.71 28.97
CA TYR A 206 -10.26 -10.72 28.51
C TYR A 206 -8.84 -10.17 28.36
N LEU A 207 -8.72 -8.94 27.84
CA LEU A 207 -7.45 -8.21 27.77
C LEU A 207 -6.77 -8.10 29.14
N LYS A 208 -7.49 -7.57 30.14
CA LYS A 208 -6.96 -7.36 31.50
C LYS A 208 -6.53 -8.68 32.15
N GLU A 209 -7.33 -9.74 31.97
CA GLU A 209 -7.00 -11.07 32.47
C GLU A 209 -5.75 -11.63 31.79
N THR A 210 -5.65 -11.52 30.46
CA THR A 210 -4.49 -11.97 29.69
C THR A 210 -3.21 -11.26 30.12
N LEU A 211 -3.25 -9.94 30.28
CA LEU A 211 -2.11 -9.15 30.76
C LEU A 211 -1.68 -9.59 32.17
N LYS A 212 -2.64 -9.73 33.09
CA LYS A 212 -2.38 -10.13 34.48
C LYS A 212 -1.79 -11.53 34.59
N GLU A 213 -2.37 -12.51 33.90
CA GLU A 213 -1.92 -13.90 33.93
C GLU A 213 -0.49 -14.06 33.40
N ASN A 214 -0.12 -13.24 32.40
CA ASN A 214 1.21 -13.26 31.79
C ASN A 214 2.19 -12.26 32.41
N LYS A 215 1.77 -11.51 33.43
CA LYS A 215 2.58 -10.45 34.09
C LYS A 215 3.13 -9.42 33.09
N PHE A 216 2.33 -9.09 32.08
CA PHE A 216 2.63 -7.99 31.17
C PHE A 216 2.11 -6.69 31.78
N GLU A 217 3.00 -5.70 31.87
CA GLU A 217 2.69 -4.34 32.34
C GLU A 217 2.98 -3.35 31.21
N PRO A 218 2.17 -3.38 30.12
CA PRO A 218 2.37 -2.48 29.00
C PRO A 218 2.18 -1.02 29.44
N THR A 219 2.99 -0.13 28.88
CA THR A 219 2.72 1.30 28.97
C THR A 219 1.47 1.63 28.17
N ASP A 220 1.38 1.05 26.96
CA ASP A 220 0.28 1.27 26.03
C ASP A 220 -0.10 -0.04 25.31
N VAL A 221 -1.40 -0.25 25.13
CA VAL A 221 -1.96 -1.33 24.31
C VAL A 221 -2.53 -0.71 23.04
N TYR A 222 -1.91 -1.06 21.91
CA TYR A 222 -2.24 -0.48 20.61
C TYR A 222 -3.34 -1.26 19.89
N ALA A 223 -3.35 -2.58 20.03
CA ALA A 223 -4.39 -3.41 19.46
C ALA A 223 -4.67 -4.64 20.35
N HIS A 224 -5.95 -4.96 20.51
CA HIS A 224 -6.39 -6.23 21.10
C HIS A 224 -7.73 -6.63 20.52
N CYS A 225 -7.79 -7.81 19.93
CA CYS A 225 -9.05 -8.49 19.69
C CYS A 225 -8.92 -10.00 19.93
N LYS A 226 -10.08 -10.62 20.17
CA LYS A 226 -10.23 -12.06 20.33
C LYS A 226 -11.29 -12.60 19.39
N MET A 227 -11.19 -13.88 19.08
CA MET A 227 -12.22 -14.69 18.45
C MET A 227 -12.37 -16.00 19.19
N ILE A 228 -13.54 -16.63 19.07
CA ILE A 228 -13.75 -18.00 19.52
C ILE A 228 -13.61 -18.90 18.30
N LYS A 229 -12.67 -19.85 18.36
CA LYS A 229 -12.50 -20.89 17.35
C LYS A 229 -12.69 -22.24 18.02
N ASP A 230 -13.70 -22.97 17.57
CA ASP A 230 -14.09 -24.26 18.14
C ASP A 230 -14.40 -24.14 19.65
N LYS A 231 -13.48 -24.51 20.54
CA LYS A 231 -13.59 -24.33 22.00
C LYS A 231 -12.53 -23.41 22.59
N ASP A 232 -11.62 -22.93 21.75
CA ASP A 232 -10.49 -22.13 22.16
C ASP A 232 -10.76 -20.64 21.88
N THR A 233 -10.28 -19.79 22.77
CA THR A 233 -10.19 -18.35 22.50
C THR A 233 -8.84 -18.06 21.88
N ILE A 234 -8.85 -17.56 20.64
CA ILE A 234 -7.65 -17.07 19.96
C ILE A 234 -7.68 -15.55 20.05
N SER A 235 -6.62 -14.95 20.56
CA SER A 235 -6.53 -13.49 20.66
C SER A 235 -5.15 -13.00 20.27
N PHE A 236 -5.10 -11.78 19.78
CA PHE A 236 -3.85 -11.08 19.57
C PHE A 236 -3.76 -9.87 20.47
N LEU A 237 -2.53 -9.50 20.80
CA LEU A 237 -2.23 -8.30 21.57
C LEU A 237 -0.99 -7.64 20.99
N SER A 238 -1.12 -6.35 20.66
CA SER A 238 -0.02 -5.49 20.27
C SER A 238 0.17 -4.44 21.36
N PHE A 239 1.34 -4.40 21.97
CA PHE A 239 1.62 -3.47 23.06
C PHE A 239 3.09 -3.05 23.11
N GLY A 240 3.32 -1.87 23.67
CA GLY A 240 4.65 -1.33 23.99
C GLY A 240 4.91 -1.37 25.49
N SER A 241 6.13 -1.70 25.88
CA SER A 241 6.60 -1.62 27.26
C SER A 241 7.89 -0.79 27.32
N TYR A 242 7.80 0.43 27.85
CA TYR A 242 8.96 1.31 28.05
C TYR A 242 9.59 1.03 29.43
N GLY A 243 10.41 -0.02 29.52
CA GLY A 243 11.18 -0.39 30.71
C GLY A 243 12.66 -0.02 30.62
N LYS A 244 13.35 0.09 31.77
CA LYS A 244 14.73 0.59 31.89
C LYS A 244 15.82 -0.22 31.16
N GLU A 245 15.55 -1.43 30.68
CA GLU A 245 16.63 -2.26 30.10
C GLU A 245 16.40 -2.75 28.66
N VAL A 246 15.17 -2.94 28.16
CA VAL A 246 14.89 -3.12 26.72
C VAL A 246 13.42 -2.77 26.46
N ALA A 247 13.14 -1.83 25.54
CA ALA A 247 11.79 -1.63 25.03
C ALA A 247 11.38 -2.88 24.23
N LYS A 248 10.44 -3.67 24.77
CA LYS A 248 9.87 -4.82 24.06
C LYS A 248 8.55 -4.38 23.44
N HIS A 249 8.61 -4.00 22.17
CA HIS A 249 7.44 -3.88 21.32
C HIS A 249 7.14 -5.27 20.77
N GLY A 250 5.89 -5.70 20.84
CA GLY A 250 5.56 -7.04 20.37
C GLY A 250 4.10 -7.19 20.02
N PHE A 251 3.87 -7.94 18.96
CA PHE A 251 2.58 -8.51 18.62
C PHE A 251 2.60 -9.97 19.03
N TYR A 252 1.73 -10.33 19.97
CA TYR A 252 1.65 -11.67 20.55
C TYR A 252 0.36 -12.34 20.12
N LEU A 253 0.46 -13.63 19.79
CA LEU A 253 -0.67 -14.53 19.61
C LEU A 253 -0.87 -15.31 20.91
N PHE A 254 -2.12 -15.42 21.34
CA PHE A 254 -2.50 -16.20 22.50
C PHE A 254 -3.58 -17.20 22.14
N LYS A 255 -3.52 -18.34 22.83
CA LYS A 255 -4.56 -19.35 22.87
C LYS A 255 -4.97 -19.54 24.32
N ASN A 256 -6.23 -19.26 24.63
CA ASN A 256 -6.76 -19.32 26.00
C ASN A 256 -5.87 -18.56 27.00
N LYS A 257 -5.47 -17.33 26.63
CA LYS A 257 -4.58 -16.44 27.40
C LYS A 257 -3.14 -16.93 27.56
N VAL A 258 -2.77 -18.07 27.00
CA VAL A 258 -1.39 -18.56 26.97
C VAL A 258 -0.72 -18.07 25.68
N PRO A 259 0.43 -17.39 25.75
CA PRO A 259 1.14 -16.94 24.55
C PRO A 259 1.65 -18.15 23.78
N THR A 260 1.33 -18.22 22.49
CA THR A 260 1.73 -19.33 21.61
C THR A 260 2.81 -18.92 20.63
N ASP A 261 2.83 -17.65 20.23
CA ASP A 261 3.82 -17.10 19.32
C ASP A 261 3.91 -15.57 19.44
N SER A 262 4.96 -14.98 18.89
CA SER A 262 5.09 -13.53 18.81
C SER A 262 5.93 -13.07 17.63
N ILE A 263 5.56 -11.90 17.12
CA ILE A 263 6.39 -11.11 16.22
C ILE A 263 6.99 -9.99 17.08
N ILE A 264 8.28 -10.13 17.40
CA ILE A 264 9.04 -9.12 18.13
C ILE A 264 9.75 -8.23 17.11
N ASN A 265 9.10 -7.12 16.75
CA ASN A 265 9.63 -6.13 15.81
C ASN A 265 9.81 -4.77 16.50
N LYS A 266 10.56 -3.85 15.88
CA LYS A 266 10.54 -2.43 16.26
C LYS A 266 9.16 -1.77 16.08
N ASN A 267 8.29 -2.47 15.36
CA ASN A 267 7.04 -1.99 14.80
C ASN A 267 5.88 -2.53 15.63
N LEU A 268 4.84 -1.72 15.81
CA LEU A 268 3.63 -2.08 16.53
C LEU A 268 2.43 -2.13 15.59
N ILE A 269 1.51 -3.05 15.87
CA ILE A 269 0.25 -3.17 15.14
C ILE A 269 -0.83 -2.36 15.87
N THR A 270 -1.56 -1.52 15.15
CA THR A 270 -2.71 -0.74 15.68
C THR A 270 -4.05 -1.38 15.31
N GLU A 271 -4.08 -2.10 14.20
CA GLU A 271 -5.29 -2.69 13.67
C GLU A 271 -5.01 -4.02 12.99
N ILE A 272 -5.98 -4.92 13.08
CA ILE A 272 -6.04 -6.12 12.26
C ILE A 272 -7.38 -6.12 11.51
N ILE A 273 -7.34 -6.41 10.22
CA ILE A 273 -8.51 -6.47 9.35
C ILE A 273 -8.54 -7.88 8.76
N PRO A 274 -9.58 -8.68 9.05
CA PRO A 274 -9.67 -10.03 8.51
C PRO A 274 -9.86 -9.99 7.00
N THR A 275 -9.17 -10.90 6.31
CA THR A 275 -9.26 -11.00 4.84
C THR A 275 -10.20 -12.15 4.47
N PRO A 276 -10.80 -12.14 3.26
CA PRO A 276 -11.66 -13.21 2.77
C PRO A 276 -10.92 -14.50 2.42
N LEU A 277 -9.61 -14.59 2.68
CA LEU A 277 -8.77 -15.69 2.23
C LEU A 277 -8.33 -16.58 3.39
N THR A 278 -8.41 -17.88 3.15
CA THR A 278 -7.67 -18.89 3.92
C THR A 278 -6.79 -19.72 3.02
N LEU A 279 -5.52 -19.89 3.38
CA LEU A 279 -4.62 -20.78 2.69
C LEU A 279 -4.14 -21.89 3.61
N ASN A 280 -4.30 -23.15 3.23
CA ASN A 280 -3.80 -24.31 3.98
C ASN A 280 -4.23 -24.35 5.46
N GLY A 281 -5.43 -23.82 5.76
CA GLY A 281 -5.97 -23.72 7.13
C GLY A 281 -5.48 -22.51 7.93
N GLN A 282 -4.70 -21.63 7.30
CA GLN A 282 -4.24 -20.37 7.88
C GLN A 282 -5.25 -19.27 7.57
N GLY A 283 -5.62 -18.48 8.58
CA GLY A 283 -6.37 -17.24 8.36
C GLY A 283 -5.43 -16.10 8.02
N LEU A 284 -5.78 -15.30 7.03
CA LEU A 284 -4.98 -14.17 6.60
C LEU A 284 -5.62 -12.85 7.05
N PHE A 285 -4.77 -11.90 7.43
CA PHE A 285 -5.16 -10.64 8.03
C PHE A 285 -4.28 -9.51 7.51
N MET A 286 -4.88 -8.39 7.13
CA MET A 286 -4.16 -7.14 6.94
C MET A 286 -3.91 -6.51 8.30
N THR A 287 -2.72 -5.97 8.50
CA THR A 287 -2.35 -5.26 9.72
C THR A 287 -1.87 -3.86 9.38
N SER A 288 -2.30 -2.87 10.16
CA SER A 288 -1.74 -1.51 10.12
C SER A 288 -0.60 -1.46 11.14
N GLN A 289 0.60 -1.12 10.67
CA GLN A 289 1.82 -1.11 11.45
C GLN A 289 2.46 0.27 11.48
N PHE A 290 3.14 0.59 12.57
CA PHE A 290 3.89 1.84 12.70
C PHE A 290 5.15 1.67 13.57
N ILE A 291 6.07 2.61 13.47
CA ILE A 291 7.21 2.72 14.39
C ILE A 291 6.93 3.87 15.37
N PRO A 292 6.90 3.62 16.69
CA PRO A 292 6.73 4.68 17.68
C PRO A 292 7.75 5.81 17.52
N ASP A 293 7.32 7.03 17.85
CA ASP A 293 8.12 8.25 17.73
C ASP A 293 8.55 8.61 16.28
N THR A 294 7.90 8.00 15.28
CA THR A 294 8.06 8.33 13.86
C THR A 294 6.70 8.44 13.18
N ASP A 295 6.67 9.05 12.00
CA ASP A 295 5.48 9.11 11.15
C ASP A 295 5.36 7.89 10.22
N ALA A 296 6.24 6.88 10.37
CA ALA A 296 6.28 5.72 9.49
C ALA A 296 5.11 4.78 9.80
N VAL A 297 4.21 4.64 8.83
CA VAL A 297 3.08 3.72 8.85
C VAL A 297 3.08 2.87 7.57
N TRP A 298 2.67 1.61 7.66
CA TRP A 298 2.47 0.76 6.49
C TRP A 298 1.48 -0.36 6.79
N THR A 299 1.01 -1.02 5.74
CA THR A 299 0.18 -2.21 5.86
C THR A 299 0.99 -3.48 5.57
N ALA A 300 0.73 -4.54 6.32
CA ALA A 300 1.37 -5.83 6.09
C ALA A 300 0.38 -6.99 6.24
N LEU A 301 0.56 -8.00 5.40
CA LEU A 301 -0.19 -9.25 5.46
C LEU A 301 0.43 -10.21 6.48
N VAL A 302 -0.41 -10.68 7.41
CA VAL A 302 -0.05 -11.64 8.46
C VAL A 302 -0.98 -12.85 8.38
N GLY A 303 -0.42 -14.04 8.50
CA GLY A 303 -1.16 -15.29 8.64
C GLY A 303 -1.14 -15.82 10.07
N ILE A 304 -2.23 -16.44 10.47
CA ILE A 304 -2.33 -17.25 11.68
C ILE A 304 -2.60 -18.69 11.25
N ASP A 305 -1.67 -19.58 11.54
CA ASP A 305 -1.90 -21.02 11.43
C ASP A 305 -2.64 -21.50 12.67
N PHE A 306 -3.94 -21.79 12.54
CA PHE A 306 -4.75 -22.22 13.68
C PHE A 306 -4.48 -23.66 14.14
N LYS A 307 -3.74 -24.47 13.36
CA LYS A 307 -3.34 -25.82 13.79
C LYS A 307 -2.12 -25.74 14.69
N THR A 308 -1.11 -24.95 14.31
CA THR A 308 0.13 -24.80 15.07
C THR A 308 0.10 -23.64 16.07
N ASN A 309 -0.86 -22.73 15.93
CA ASN A 309 -0.95 -21.46 16.67
C ASN A 309 0.30 -20.59 16.48
N GLN A 310 0.79 -20.54 15.24
CA GLN A 310 1.95 -19.76 14.83
C GLN A 310 1.57 -18.61 13.91
N LEU A 311 2.35 -17.54 14.01
CA LEU A 311 2.28 -16.36 13.16
C LEU A 311 3.19 -16.52 11.95
N LYS A 312 2.75 -15.99 10.81
CA LYS A 312 3.56 -15.91 9.59
C LYS A 312 3.44 -14.53 8.99
N GLN A 313 4.58 -13.90 8.69
CA GLN A 313 4.59 -12.64 7.94
C GLN A 313 4.74 -12.92 6.46
N TYR A 314 4.02 -12.16 5.64
CA TYR A 314 4.09 -12.25 4.18
C TYR A 314 4.73 -10.99 3.62
N GLU A 315 5.80 -11.18 2.85
CA GLU A 315 6.47 -10.05 2.18
C GLU A 315 5.60 -9.50 1.05
N ARG A 316 5.66 -8.17 0.85
CA ARG A 316 5.03 -7.48 -0.29
C ARG A 316 3.52 -7.78 -0.41
N ASN A 317 2.90 -8.16 0.71
CA ASN A 317 1.49 -8.52 0.80
C ASN A 317 1.07 -9.65 -0.16
N ARG A 318 1.97 -10.62 -0.39
CA ARG A 318 1.75 -11.73 -1.32
C ARG A 318 1.83 -13.09 -0.67
N VAL A 319 1.00 -14.01 -1.16
CA VAL A 319 0.94 -15.41 -0.73
C VAL A 319 1.07 -16.32 -1.93
N SER A 320 1.96 -17.30 -1.87
CA SER A 320 2.09 -18.36 -2.89
C SER A 320 1.06 -19.47 -2.65
N LEU A 321 0.48 -20.01 -3.72
CA LEU A 321 -0.50 -21.10 -3.71
C LEU A 321 0.12 -22.51 -3.70
N GLU A 322 1.45 -22.62 -3.57
CA GLU A 322 2.20 -23.90 -3.60
C GLU A 322 1.87 -24.87 -2.45
#